data_AF-A0A7S6WMS8-F1
#
_entry.id   AF-A0A7S6WMS8-F1
#
_cell.length_a   1.000
_cell.length_b   1.000
_cell.length_c   1.000
_cell.angle_alpha   90.00
_cell.angle_beta   90.00
_cell.angle_gamma   90.00
#
_symmetry.space_group_name_H-M   'P 1'
#
loop_
_entity.id
_entity.type
_entity.pdbx_description
1 polymer ?
#
loop_
_entity_poly.entity_id
_entity_poly.type
_entity_poly.pdbx_seq_one_letter_code
_entity_poly.pdbx_strand_id
1 'polypeptide(L)'
;MTSKIGIKLADGTFFPILDENASSEHVIELTTVRENQGSVQINLFKKSEESEPEYIGSLIVEEISDGAAGEPTISLKIKLDEEKNLSAEAVDEGSGSKQSLKVSLKTLNEDTFDVPDFDLSSMGGSVGEDLNGEDIIIPESETDYSVFEETKKTEEIKEKKKFPLWVIILLIILCIGALVFAILLLTKKIPFMDKNKLASSNTVAESTETVKKTDMNSTTSVPPKEDTSEKAAAEAKRKAEEEAAAAEAKRKAEEEEAAMEAKRKAEESAAAEAKRQAEKEAQEAAKKQKTPTVNADGSVRYKIKWGDTLWDLSESFYKTPWLYKKIANHNKIKNPNLIISGTYIDIPPK
;
A
#
# COMPACT_ATOMS: atom_id res chain seq x y z
N MET A 1 27.27 -0.70 -18.30
CA MET A 1 26.70 -1.75 -17.43
C MET A 1 25.19 -1.55 -17.42
N THR A 2 24.42 -2.61 -17.64
CA THR A 2 22.96 -2.59 -17.64
C THR A 2 22.45 -2.72 -16.22
N SER A 3 22.17 -1.59 -15.56
CA SER A 3 21.52 -1.63 -14.24
C SER A 3 20.02 -1.87 -14.40
N LYS A 4 19.44 -2.64 -13.49
CA LYS A 4 18.00 -2.87 -13.39
C LYS A 4 17.45 -2.23 -12.13
N ILE A 5 16.25 -1.67 -12.23
CA ILE A 5 15.46 -1.20 -11.09
C ILE A 5 14.48 -2.29 -10.72
N GLY A 6 14.35 -2.56 -9.43
CA GLY A 6 13.52 -3.64 -8.92
C GLY A 6 13.19 -3.52 -7.45
N ILE A 7 12.54 -4.55 -6.93
CA ILE A 7 12.21 -4.69 -5.50
C ILE A 7 12.87 -5.93 -4.92
N LYS A 8 12.96 -6.01 -3.59
CA LYS A 8 13.25 -7.29 -2.92
C LYS A 8 11.94 -7.97 -2.53
N LEU A 9 11.83 -9.25 -2.83
CA LEU A 9 10.73 -10.10 -2.40
C LEU A 9 10.90 -10.49 -0.93
N ALA A 10 9.87 -11.11 -0.34
CA ALA A 10 9.87 -11.53 1.05
C ALA A 10 10.97 -12.57 1.38
N ASP A 11 11.46 -13.31 0.39
CA ASP A 11 12.60 -14.24 0.51
C ASP A 11 13.98 -13.54 0.36
N GLY A 12 13.99 -12.22 0.17
CA GLY A 12 15.20 -11.41 -0.02
C GLY A 12 15.75 -11.42 -1.44
N THR A 13 15.14 -12.16 -2.38
CA THR A 13 15.56 -12.18 -3.78
C THR A 13 15.23 -10.86 -4.47
N PHE A 14 16.10 -10.44 -5.39
CA PHE A 14 15.87 -9.24 -6.18
C PHE A 14 15.00 -9.57 -7.39
N PHE A 15 13.86 -8.88 -7.49
CA PHE A 15 12.93 -8.98 -8.60
C PHE A 15 13.12 -7.77 -9.54
N PRO A 16 13.71 -7.95 -10.74
CA PRO A 16 13.90 -6.87 -11.69
C PRO A 16 12.59 -6.44 -12.36
N ILE A 17 12.40 -5.13 -12.54
CA ILE A 17 11.17 -4.56 -13.08
C ILE A 17 11.46 -3.69 -14.31
N LEU A 18 12.40 -2.74 -14.21
CA LEU A 18 12.76 -1.81 -15.30
C LEU A 18 14.26 -1.88 -15.61
N ASP A 19 14.63 -1.54 -16.84
CA ASP A 19 16.02 -1.29 -17.21
C ASP A 19 16.35 0.21 -17.07
N GLU A 20 17.48 0.56 -16.44
CA GLU A 20 17.84 1.98 -16.18
C GLU A 20 18.01 2.81 -17.47
N ASN A 21 18.40 2.16 -18.56
CA ASN A 21 18.68 2.83 -19.83
C ASN A 21 17.42 3.01 -20.69
N ALA A 22 16.26 2.50 -20.25
CA ALA A 22 15.02 2.55 -21.00
C ALA A 22 13.98 3.39 -20.25
N SER A 23 13.52 4.47 -20.89
CA SER A 23 12.34 5.21 -20.45
C SER A 23 11.12 4.28 -20.58
N SER A 24 10.56 3.85 -19.45
CA SER A 24 9.57 2.79 -19.41
C SER A 24 8.68 2.88 -18.17
N GLU A 25 7.46 2.35 -18.31
CA GLU A 25 6.47 2.25 -17.24
C GLU A 25 6.03 0.79 -17.11
N HIS A 26 6.01 0.28 -15.88
CA HIS A 26 5.49 -1.05 -15.56
C HIS A 26 4.56 -0.99 -14.35
N VAL A 27 3.56 -1.84 -14.36
CA VAL A 27 2.61 -2.03 -13.25
C VAL A 27 2.69 -3.48 -12.81
N ILE A 28 2.84 -3.70 -11.50
CA ILE A 28 2.94 -5.02 -10.89
C ILE A 28 1.94 -5.11 -9.75
N GLU A 29 1.30 -6.26 -9.60
CA GLU A 29 0.44 -6.58 -8.49
C GLU A 29 1.24 -7.28 -7.40
N LEU A 30 1.10 -6.79 -6.18
CA LEU A 30 1.68 -7.34 -4.96
C LEU A 30 0.55 -7.74 -4.01
N THR A 31 0.87 -8.60 -3.05
CA THR A 31 -0.09 -9.05 -2.04
C THR A 31 0.56 -9.18 -0.67
N THR A 32 -0.25 -9.37 0.38
CA THR A 32 0.21 -9.55 1.75
C THR A 32 0.70 -10.97 2.01
N VAL A 33 1.62 -11.10 2.97
CA VAL A 33 2.20 -12.40 3.35
C VAL A 33 1.53 -12.95 4.62
N ARG A 34 0.81 -12.10 5.36
CA ARG A 34 0.12 -12.45 6.61
C ARG A 34 -1.33 -12.03 6.54
N GLU A 35 -2.16 -12.73 7.30
CA GLU A 35 -3.55 -12.35 7.52
C GLU A 35 -3.66 -11.01 8.23
N ASN A 36 -4.63 -10.18 7.81
CA ASN A 36 -4.94 -8.87 8.39
C ASN A 36 -3.69 -7.98 8.57
N GLN A 37 -2.81 -8.01 7.56
CA GLN A 37 -1.59 -7.21 7.56
C GLN A 37 -1.92 -5.76 7.23
N GLY A 38 -2.00 -4.89 8.24
CA GLY A 38 -2.42 -3.49 8.07
C GLY A 38 -1.42 -2.53 7.39
N SER A 39 -0.21 -3.00 7.05
CA SER A 39 0.75 -2.19 6.29
C SER A 39 1.73 -3.03 5.46
N VAL A 40 2.19 -2.47 4.34
CA VAL A 40 3.20 -3.07 3.45
C VAL A 40 4.33 -2.06 3.22
N GLN A 41 5.56 -2.53 3.38
CA GLN A 41 6.76 -1.77 3.03
C GLN A 41 7.39 -2.35 1.75
N ILE A 42 7.51 -1.51 0.73
CA ILE A 42 8.07 -1.85 -0.59
C ILE A 42 9.38 -1.08 -0.75
N ASN A 43 10.50 -1.80 -0.68
CA ASN A 43 11.81 -1.22 -0.88
C ASN A 43 12.23 -1.33 -2.35
N LEU A 44 12.61 -0.21 -2.94
CA LEU A 44 13.12 -0.10 -4.31
C LEU A 44 14.65 -0.12 -4.31
N PHE A 45 15.21 -0.88 -5.24
CA PHE A 45 16.64 -1.05 -5.39
C PHE A 45 17.06 -0.91 -6.85
N LYS A 46 18.30 -0.46 -7.03
CA LYS A 46 19.03 -0.52 -8.30
C LYS A 46 20.08 -1.61 -8.19
N LYS A 47 20.20 -2.46 -9.21
CA LYS A 47 21.21 -3.53 -9.22
C LYS A 47 21.92 -3.57 -10.57
N SER A 48 23.24 -3.51 -10.55
CA SER A 48 24.10 -3.84 -11.69
C SER A 48 24.40 -5.35 -11.71
N GLU A 49 24.75 -5.93 -12.86
CA GLU A 49 24.88 -7.39 -13.04
C GLU A 49 25.75 -8.09 -11.99
N GLU A 50 26.84 -7.45 -11.55
CA GLU A 50 27.81 -8.02 -10.60
C GLU A 50 27.82 -7.29 -9.24
N SER A 51 26.89 -6.37 -8.97
CA SER A 51 26.86 -5.59 -7.72
C SER A 51 25.76 -6.07 -6.77
N GLU A 52 25.93 -5.72 -5.49
CA GLU A 52 24.83 -5.77 -4.54
C GLU A 52 23.73 -4.74 -4.93
N PRO A 53 22.46 -4.99 -4.58
CA PRO A 53 21.38 -4.04 -4.84
C PRO A 53 21.55 -2.77 -3.98
N GLU A 54 21.74 -1.64 -4.63
CA GLU A 54 21.79 -0.31 -4.05
C GLU A 54 20.37 0.17 -3.71
N TYR A 55 20.19 0.73 -2.53
CA TYR A 55 18.88 1.18 -2.05
C TYR A 55 18.50 2.53 -2.64
N ILE A 56 17.30 2.64 -3.21
CA ILE A 56 16.77 3.89 -3.79
C ILE A 56 15.80 4.56 -2.81
N GLY A 57 14.87 3.79 -2.23
CA GLY A 57 13.80 4.33 -1.39
C GLY A 57 12.76 3.29 -0.99
N SER A 58 11.80 3.71 -0.18
CA SER A 58 10.75 2.86 0.37
C SER A 58 9.39 3.50 0.19
N LEU A 59 8.39 2.69 -0.19
CA LEU A 59 6.98 3.04 -0.14
C LEU A 59 6.34 2.27 1.01
N ILE A 60 5.68 2.99 1.91
CA ILE A 60 4.93 2.40 3.02
C ILE A 60 3.46 2.68 2.73
N VAL A 61 2.71 1.63 2.41
CA VAL A 61 1.26 1.71 2.23
C VAL A 61 0.62 1.26 3.54
N GLU A 62 -0.11 2.17 4.17
CA GLU A 62 -0.82 1.95 5.43
C GLU A 62 -2.30 1.66 5.18
N GLU A 63 -3.01 1.13 6.17
CA GLU A 63 -4.44 0.81 6.08
C GLU A 63 -4.75 -0.10 4.87
N ILE A 64 -4.01 -1.19 4.77
CA ILE A 64 -4.28 -2.25 3.78
C ILE A 64 -5.60 -2.93 4.13
N SER A 65 -6.37 -3.30 3.11
CA SER A 65 -7.60 -4.07 3.27
C SER A 65 -7.39 -5.33 4.12
N ASP A 66 -8.31 -5.57 5.05
CA ASP A 66 -8.35 -6.80 5.84
C ASP A 66 -8.65 -8.00 4.93
N GLY A 67 -8.01 -9.14 5.20
CA GLY A 67 -8.10 -10.33 4.37
C GLY A 67 -7.09 -11.41 4.78
N ALA A 68 -7.24 -12.60 4.22
CA ALA A 68 -6.25 -13.65 4.38
C ALA A 68 -4.93 -13.28 3.66
N ALA A 69 -3.83 -13.94 4.03
CA ALA A 69 -2.57 -13.76 3.31
C ALA A 69 -2.76 -14.08 1.83
N GLY A 70 -2.36 -13.18 0.94
CA GLY A 70 -2.51 -13.34 -0.50
C GLY A 70 -3.81 -12.76 -1.11
N GLU A 71 -4.75 -12.29 -0.28
CA GLU A 71 -6.02 -11.72 -0.78
C GLU A 71 -5.97 -10.22 -1.11
N PRO A 72 -5.35 -9.35 -0.28
CA PRO A 72 -5.24 -7.93 -0.62
C PRO A 72 -4.38 -7.72 -1.87
N THR A 73 -4.80 -6.81 -2.74
CA THR A 73 -4.13 -6.50 -4.00
C THR A 73 -3.56 -5.09 -3.96
N ILE A 74 -2.23 -4.98 -4.04
CA ILE A 74 -1.51 -3.72 -4.07
C ILE A 74 -0.93 -3.51 -5.47
N SER A 75 -1.43 -2.51 -6.20
CA SER A 75 -0.93 -2.12 -7.50
C SER A 75 0.30 -1.21 -7.34
N LEU A 76 1.47 -1.67 -7.76
CA LEU A 76 2.72 -0.92 -7.79
C LEU A 76 3.02 -0.49 -9.23
N LYS A 77 2.93 0.81 -9.49
CA LYS A 77 3.30 1.45 -10.75
C LYS A 77 4.67 2.09 -10.62
N ILE A 78 5.59 1.75 -11.49
CA ILE A 78 6.95 2.30 -11.54
C ILE A 78 7.19 2.87 -12.93
N LYS A 79 7.69 4.10 -12.97
CA LYS A 79 8.03 4.84 -14.18
C LYS A 79 9.45 5.36 -14.09
N LEU A 80 10.20 5.24 -15.17
CA LEU A 80 11.49 5.87 -15.35
C LEU A 80 11.44 6.72 -16.62
N ASP A 81 11.85 7.99 -16.51
CA ASP A 81 11.94 8.90 -17.66
C ASP A 81 13.35 8.94 -18.27
N GLU A 82 13.50 9.67 -19.38
CA GLU A 82 14.78 9.86 -20.08
C GLU A 82 15.81 10.64 -19.24
N GLU A 83 15.34 11.44 -18.29
CA GLU A 83 16.18 12.22 -17.37
C GLU A 83 16.64 11.40 -16.16
N LYS A 84 16.30 10.11 -16.11
CA LYS A 84 16.56 9.20 -14.99
C LYS A 84 15.85 9.60 -13.69
N ASN A 85 14.68 10.21 -13.77
CA ASN A 85 13.79 10.38 -12.63
C ASN A 85 12.88 9.16 -12.52
N LEU A 86 13.02 8.45 -11.41
CA LEU A 86 12.17 7.35 -11.02
C LEU A 86 10.95 7.89 -10.29
N SER A 87 9.75 7.50 -10.74
CA SER A 87 8.49 7.74 -10.04
C SER A 87 7.82 6.41 -9.75
N ALA A 88 7.53 6.14 -8.49
CA ALA A 88 6.81 4.96 -8.05
C ALA A 88 5.54 5.35 -7.30
N GLU A 89 4.46 4.61 -7.51
CA GLU A 89 3.18 4.76 -6.83
C GLU A 89 2.65 3.38 -6.47
N ALA A 90 2.31 3.17 -5.20
CA ALA A 90 1.69 1.94 -4.71
C ALA A 90 0.29 2.27 -4.20
N VAL A 91 -0.71 1.47 -4.59
CA VAL A 91 -2.12 1.66 -4.23
C VAL A 91 -2.73 0.32 -3.82
N ASP A 92 -3.32 0.23 -2.63
CA ASP A 92 -4.17 -0.90 -2.25
C ASP A 92 -5.53 -0.75 -2.94
N GLU A 93 -5.95 -1.75 -3.71
CA GLU A 93 -7.18 -1.68 -4.51
C GLU A 93 -8.45 -1.75 -3.66
N GLY A 94 -8.40 -2.43 -2.51
CA GLY A 94 -9.55 -2.58 -1.63
C GLY A 94 -9.80 -1.37 -0.73
N SER A 95 -8.75 -0.77 -0.15
CA SER A 95 -8.89 0.37 0.76
C SER A 95 -8.73 1.72 0.06
N GLY A 96 -8.07 1.74 -1.11
CA GLY A 96 -7.69 2.95 -1.83
C GLY A 96 -6.50 3.68 -1.21
N SER A 97 -5.90 3.13 -0.15
CA SER A 97 -4.68 3.66 0.45
C SER A 97 -3.54 3.68 -0.57
N LYS A 98 -2.78 4.77 -0.59
CA LYS A 98 -1.72 4.95 -1.58
C LYS A 98 -0.52 5.67 -1.04
N GLN A 99 0.62 5.39 -1.65
CA GLN A 99 1.87 6.09 -1.39
C GLN A 99 2.62 6.33 -2.70
N SER A 100 3.36 7.43 -2.78
CA SER A 100 4.16 7.77 -3.96
C SER A 100 5.57 8.20 -3.57
N LEU A 101 6.54 7.88 -4.43
CA LEU A 101 7.94 8.26 -4.31
C LEU A 101 8.45 8.81 -5.64
N LYS A 102 9.22 9.90 -5.61
CA LYS A 102 9.96 10.42 -6.78
C LYS A 102 11.42 10.65 -6.40
N VAL A 103 12.34 10.10 -7.19
CA VAL A 103 13.79 10.16 -6.93
C VAL A 103 14.53 10.34 -8.26
N SER A 104 15.56 11.18 -8.28
CA SER A 104 16.48 11.30 -9.42
C SER A 104 17.65 10.33 -9.24
N LEU A 105 17.86 9.41 -10.18
CA LEU A 105 18.92 8.40 -10.10
C LEU A 105 20.33 8.93 -10.44
N LYS A 106 20.43 10.19 -10.88
CA LYS A 106 21.71 10.84 -11.21
C LYS A 106 22.64 10.95 -9.99
N THR A 107 22.08 11.27 -8.81
CA THR A 107 22.85 11.46 -7.57
C THR A 107 23.26 10.15 -6.89
N LEU A 108 22.63 9.02 -7.25
CA LEU A 108 22.99 7.70 -6.72
C LEU A 108 24.20 7.08 -7.45
N ASN A 109 24.50 7.52 -8.68
CA ASN A 109 25.64 7.00 -9.45
C ASN A 109 27.01 7.52 -8.98
N GLU A 110 27.05 8.37 -7.96
CA GLU A 110 28.26 9.09 -7.60
C GLU A 110 28.96 8.41 -6.41
N ASP A 111 29.73 7.37 -6.73
CA ASP A 111 30.87 6.87 -5.92
C ASP A 111 32.01 7.91 -5.81
N THR A 112 31.76 9.16 -6.20
CA THR A 112 32.68 10.29 -6.13
C THR A 112 32.23 11.29 -5.07
N PHE A 113 31.98 10.82 -3.84
CA PHE A 113 32.23 11.69 -2.69
C PHE A 113 33.76 11.82 -2.58
N ASP A 114 34.33 12.68 -3.40
CA ASP A 114 35.67 13.21 -3.21
C ASP A 114 35.59 14.05 -1.93
N VAL A 115 35.78 13.39 -0.79
CA VAL A 115 35.87 14.05 0.50
C VAL A 115 37.14 14.89 0.41
N PRO A 116 37.07 16.23 0.35
CA PRO A 116 38.29 17.01 0.49
C PRO A 116 38.86 16.65 1.85
N ASP A 117 40.07 16.08 1.85
CA ASP A 117 40.79 15.64 3.04
C ASP A 117 40.88 16.85 3.98
N PHE A 118 39.98 16.90 4.97
CA PHE A 118 39.91 18.00 5.91
C PHE A 118 41.05 17.77 6.91
N ASP A 119 42.24 18.21 6.51
CA ASP A 119 43.44 18.14 7.32
C ASP A 119 43.29 19.08 8.52
N LEU A 120 42.90 18.49 9.66
CA LEU A 120 42.71 19.17 10.94
C LEU A 120 44.04 19.67 11.54
N SER A 121 45.19 19.42 10.90
CA SER A 121 46.50 19.82 11.40
C SER A 121 46.82 21.32 11.18
N SER A 122 46.06 22.03 10.34
CA SER A 122 46.26 23.47 10.10
C SER A 122 45.77 24.38 11.24
N MET A 123 45.10 23.86 12.28
CA MET A 123 44.70 24.63 13.46
C MET A 123 45.62 24.36 14.67
N GLY A 124 46.83 23.83 14.44
CA GLY A 124 47.92 23.83 15.40
C GLY A 124 48.63 25.18 15.41
N GLY A 125 47.93 26.22 15.86
CA GLY A 125 48.51 27.55 16.04
C GLY A 125 49.66 27.49 17.03
N SER A 126 50.88 27.74 16.51
CA SER A 126 52.10 28.01 17.26
C SER A 126 51.85 29.07 18.34
N VAL A 127 51.73 28.64 19.59
CA VAL A 127 51.87 29.52 20.75
C VAL A 127 53.26 29.29 21.31
N GLY A 128 54.12 30.27 21.07
CA GLY A 128 55.50 30.30 21.51
C GLY A 128 55.63 30.22 23.03
N GLU A 129 56.74 29.60 23.42
CA GLU A 129 57.36 29.78 24.72
C GLU A 129 57.42 31.27 25.08
N ASP A 130 56.91 31.62 26.24
CA ASP A 130 57.58 32.51 27.21
C ASP A 130 56.75 32.55 28.50
N LEU A 131 57.19 31.76 29.47
CA LEU A 131 56.74 31.85 30.87
C LEU A 131 57.50 32.99 31.53
N ASN A 132 56.81 34.05 31.98
CA ASN A 132 57.05 34.78 33.23
C ASN A 132 56.15 36.03 33.32
N GLY A 133 55.35 36.12 34.38
CA GLY A 133 54.81 37.40 34.88
C GLY A 133 53.29 37.49 35.01
N GLU A 134 52.82 37.16 36.22
CA GLU A 134 51.71 37.77 36.96
C GLU A 134 50.26 37.82 36.39
N ASP A 135 49.38 37.17 37.16
CA ASP A 135 47.99 37.50 37.48
C ASP A 135 47.00 37.76 36.35
N ILE A 136 46.28 36.70 35.93
CA ILE A 136 44.83 36.82 35.65
C ILE A 136 44.09 35.64 36.29
N ILE A 137 43.36 35.97 37.36
CA ILE A 137 42.37 35.12 38.03
C ILE A 137 41.15 35.00 37.11
N ILE A 138 40.78 33.78 36.72
CA ILE A 138 39.41 33.43 36.31
C ILE A 138 39.03 32.16 37.09
N PRO A 139 37.95 32.19 37.88
CA PRO A 139 37.62 31.13 38.81
C PRO A 139 37.14 29.85 38.11
N GLU A 140 37.63 28.72 38.61
CA GLU A 140 37.18 27.38 38.32
C GLU A 140 35.68 27.21 38.65
N SER A 141 34.95 26.54 37.76
CA SER A 141 33.85 25.68 38.18
C SER A 141 34.11 24.31 37.57
N GLU A 142 34.56 23.42 38.44
CA GLU A 142 34.76 22.00 38.22
C GLU A 142 33.51 21.35 37.60
N THR A 143 33.70 20.63 36.49
CA THR A 143 32.97 19.37 36.27
C THR A 143 33.90 18.42 35.51
N ASP A 144 34.54 17.58 36.32
CA ASP A 144 35.12 16.27 36.08
C ASP A 144 34.64 15.58 34.78
N TYR A 145 35.53 15.53 33.79
CA TYR A 145 35.44 14.60 32.66
C TYR A 145 36.59 13.61 32.79
N SER A 146 36.39 12.62 33.65
CA SER A 146 37.26 11.45 33.73
C SER A 146 37.08 10.59 32.47
N VAL A 147 38.15 10.57 31.70
CA VAL A 147 38.56 9.53 30.74
C VAL A 147 38.22 8.15 31.30
N PHE A 148 37.40 7.37 30.60
CA PHE A 148 37.29 5.93 30.84
C PHE A 148 37.92 5.18 29.68
N GLU A 149 39.10 4.64 29.94
CA GLU A 149 39.82 3.71 29.08
C GLU A 149 38.94 2.50 28.72
N GLU A 150 39.03 2.12 27.45
CA GLU A 150 38.57 0.83 26.95
C GLU A 150 39.21 -0.32 27.75
N THR A 151 38.39 -1.02 28.54
CA THR A 151 38.74 -2.36 29.01
C THR A 151 37.86 -3.38 28.31
N LYS A 152 38.47 -4.10 27.36
CA LYS A 152 37.96 -5.35 26.80
C LYS A 152 37.51 -6.26 27.94
N LYS A 153 36.21 -6.55 28.03
CA LYS A 153 35.69 -7.59 28.90
C LYS A 153 34.87 -8.58 28.07
N THR A 154 35.53 -9.71 27.82
CA THR A 154 35.02 -11.01 27.38
C THR A 154 33.54 -11.22 27.76
N GLU A 155 32.71 -11.45 26.74
CA GLU A 155 31.31 -11.85 26.94
C GLU A 155 31.25 -13.27 27.53
N GLU A 156 30.89 -13.35 28.81
CA GLU A 156 30.33 -14.58 29.38
C GLU A 156 28.88 -14.73 28.89
N ILE A 157 28.64 -15.77 28.11
CA ILE A 157 27.31 -16.20 27.67
C ILE A 157 26.50 -16.62 28.91
N LYS A 158 25.63 -15.73 29.40
CA LYS A 158 24.62 -16.10 30.41
C LYS A 158 23.57 -17.00 29.76
N GLU A 159 23.61 -18.27 30.14
CA GLU A 159 22.60 -19.27 29.80
C GLU A 159 21.19 -18.77 30.12
N LYS A 160 20.38 -18.55 29.08
CA LYS A 160 18.94 -18.39 29.24
C LYS A 160 18.39 -19.71 29.77
N LYS A 161 17.83 -19.67 30.98
CA LYS A 161 17.11 -20.78 31.62
C LYS A 161 16.01 -21.24 30.66
N LYS A 162 16.28 -22.33 29.93
CA LYS A 162 15.34 -22.96 28.99
C LYS A 162 14.13 -23.39 29.81
N PHE A 163 13.01 -22.68 29.67
CA PHE A 163 11.73 -23.18 30.14
C PHE A 163 11.56 -24.56 29.52
N PRO A 164 11.34 -25.60 30.34
CA PRO A 164 11.69 -26.92 29.87
C PRO A 164 10.61 -27.36 28.88
N LEU A 165 11.03 -27.71 27.66
CA LEU A 165 10.13 -27.99 26.53
C LEU A 165 9.09 -29.06 26.84
N TRP A 166 9.38 -30.01 27.73
CA TRP A 166 8.42 -31.02 28.20
C TRP A 166 7.14 -30.43 28.83
N VAL A 167 7.18 -29.24 29.42
CA VAL A 167 5.99 -28.58 30.00
C VAL A 167 5.10 -28.03 28.90
N ILE A 168 5.69 -27.48 27.83
CA ILE A 168 4.96 -27.00 26.65
C ILE A 168 4.32 -28.19 25.92
N ILE A 169 5.05 -29.29 25.76
CA ILE A 169 4.55 -30.53 25.14
C ILE A 169 3.39 -31.11 25.97
N LEU A 170 3.49 -31.12 27.31
CA LEU A 170 2.42 -31.59 28.19
C LEU A 170 1.17 -30.70 28.09
N LEU A 171 1.33 -29.38 27.99
CA LEU A 171 0.24 -28.43 27.77
C LEU A 171 -0.47 -28.64 26.42
N ILE A 172 0.29 -28.93 25.36
CA ILE A 172 -0.25 -29.21 24.02
C ILE A 172 -1.06 -30.52 24.05
N ILE A 173 -0.55 -31.57 24.69
CA ILE A 173 -1.27 -32.86 24.83
C ILE A 173 -2.56 -32.69 25.64
N LEU A 174 -2.55 -31.87 26.69
CA LEU A 174 -3.74 -31.55 27.49
C LEU A 174 -4.81 -30.83 26.66
N CYS A 175 -4.42 -29.83 25.86
CA CYS A 175 -5.33 -29.12 24.95
C CYS A 175 -5.93 -30.03 23.89
N ILE A 176 -5.13 -30.91 23.27
CA ILE A 176 -5.62 -31.86 22.27
C ILE A 176 -6.59 -32.86 22.90
N GLY A 177 -6.30 -33.35 24.11
CA GLY A 177 -7.20 -34.24 24.86
C GLY A 177 -8.56 -33.59 25.17
N ALA A 178 -8.56 -32.33 25.59
CA ALA A 178 -9.79 -31.57 25.84
C ALA A 178 -10.61 -31.35 24.55
N LEU A 179 -9.94 -31.09 23.44
CA LEU A 179 -10.56 -30.89 22.13
C LEU A 179 -11.20 -32.18 21.60
N VAL A 180 -10.51 -33.32 21.72
CA VAL A 180 -11.06 -34.63 21.36
C VAL A 180 -12.25 -35.02 22.26
N PHE A 181 -12.17 -34.72 23.56
CA PHE A 181 -13.27 -34.96 24.50
C PHE A 181 -14.52 -34.12 24.16
N ALA A 182 -14.34 -32.85 23.78
CA ALA A 182 -15.42 -32.00 23.31
C ALA A 182 -16.08 -32.56 22.03
N ILE A 183 -15.30 -33.02 21.06
CA ILE A 183 -15.82 -33.66 19.83
C ILE A 183 -16.59 -34.96 20.16
N LEU A 184 -16.11 -35.76 21.12
CA LEU A 184 -16.80 -36.96 21.59
C LEU A 184 -18.14 -36.66 22.27
N LEU A 185 -18.25 -35.53 22.99
CA LEU A 185 -19.50 -35.06 23.57
C LEU A 185 -20.49 -34.55 22.51
N LEU A 186 -20.00 -33.92 21.44
CA LEU A 186 -20.86 -33.47 20.33
C LEU A 186 -21.32 -34.62 19.40
N THR A 187 -20.55 -35.69 19.29
CA THR A 187 -20.89 -36.85 18.43
C THR A 187 -21.79 -37.87 19.12
N LYS A 188 -21.92 -37.82 20.45
CA LYS A 188 -22.87 -38.65 21.21
C LYS A 188 -24.26 -38.01 21.21
N LYS A 189 -24.94 -38.04 20.06
CA LYS A 189 -26.33 -37.58 19.87
C LYS A 189 -27.33 -38.35 20.75
N ILE A 190 -28.19 -37.59 21.41
CA ILE A 190 -29.48 -37.98 22.00
C ILE A 190 -30.47 -38.29 20.85
N PRO A 191 -31.32 -39.35 20.91
CA PRO A 191 -32.30 -39.65 19.87
C PRO A 191 -33.70 -39.22 20.30
N PHE A 192 -34.41 -38.36 19.54
CA PHE A 192 -35.86 -38.48 19.43
C PHE A 192 -36.51 -37.65 18.29
N MET A 193 -37.29 -38.38 17.49
CA MET A 193 -38.57 -38.04 16.85
C MET A 193 -38.65 -37.22 15.54
N ASP A 194 -38.53 -37.98 14.45
CA ASP A 194 -39.50 -38.23 13.36
C ASP A 194 -40.80 -37.38 13.19
N LYS A 195 -41.03 -37.05 11.91
CA LYS A 195 -42.30 -36.94 11.13
C LYS A 195 -43.16 -35.66 11.20
N ASN A 196 -43.19 -34.91 10.09
CA ASN A 196 -44.30 -35.08 9.13
C ASN A 196 -44.03 -34.48 7.74
N LYS A 197 -44.74 -35.05 6.77
CA LYS A 197 -44.54 -35.16 5.33
C LYS A 197 -45.58 -34.35 4.56
N LEU A 198 -45.20 -33.68 3.47
CA LEU A 198 -46.00 -33.44 2.24
C LEU A 198 -45.09 -32.74 1.20
N ALA A 199 -44.52 -33.42 0.20
CA ALA A 199 -45.08 -33.93 -1.07
C ALA A 199 -45.29 -32.88 -2.18
N SER A 200 -44.48 -32.98 -3.25
CA SER A 200 -44.77 -32.84 -4.70
C SER A 200 -43.43 -32.73 -5.46
N SER A 201 -42.93 -33.78 -6.15
CA SER A 201 -43.22 -34.23 -7.54
C SER A 201 -42.70 -33.23 -8.59
N ASN A 202 -41.90 -33.50 -9.63
CA ASN A 202 -41.47 -34.66 -10.44
C ASN A 202 -40.10 -34.28 -11.10
N THR A 203 -39.07 -35.13 -11.28
CA THR A 203 -38.84 -36.18 -12.33
C THR A 203 -38.89 -35.63 -13.78
N VAL A 204 -38.03 -35.87 -14.77
CA VAL A 204 -36.62 -36.27 -15.04
C VAL A 204 -36.54 -36.45 -16.58
N ALA A 205 -35.35 -36.30 -17.20
CA ALA A 205 -34.92 -36.90 -18.48
C ALA A 205 -35.55 -36.38 -19.81
N GLU A 206 -34.95 -36.48 -21.00
CA GLU A 206 -33.59 -36.70 -21.53
C GLU A 206 -33.76 -36.79 -23.07
N SER A 207 -32.73 -36.40 -23.84
CA SER A 207 -32.23 -37.03 -25.08
C SER A 207 -33.00 -37.04 -26.45
N THR A 208 -32.19 -36.69 -27.46
CA THR A 208 -31.97 -37.30 -28.80
C THR A 208 -32.81 -36.95 -30.06
N GLU A 209 -32.17 -36.18 -30.96
CA GLU A 209 -31.62 -36.56 -32.30
C GLU A 209 -32.48 -37.06 -33.49
N THR A 210 -32.03 -36.64 -34.70
CA THR A 210 -32.15 -37.21 -36.07
C THR A 210 -33.28 -36.69 -37.01
N VAL A 211 -33.18 -36.53 -38.36
CA VAL A 211 -32.15 -36.65 -39.42
C VAL A 211 -32.77 -36.16 -40.78
N LYS A 212 -31.92 -35.61 -41.68
CA LYS A 212 -31.92 -35.53 -43.17
C LYS A 212 -33.22 -35.49 -44.02
N LYS A 213 -33.20 -34.67 -45.09
CA LYS A 213 -33.00 -35.17 -46.48
C LYS A 213 -32.55 -34.10 -47.50
N THR A 214 -31.70 -34.56 -48.40
CA THR A 214 -30.96 -33.93 -49.50
C THR A 214 -31.72 -34.10 -50.84
N ASP A 215 -31.47 -33.24 -51.83
CA ASP A 215 -30.93 -33.59 -53.18
C ASP A 215 -31.36 -32.68 -54.36
N MET A 216 -30.35 -32.06 -54.97
CA MET A 216 -30.00 -31.93 -56.42
C MET A 216 -30.96 -31.33 -57.48
N ASN A 217 -30.50 -30.33 -58.26
CA ASN A 217 -29.93 -30.48 -59.64
C ASN A 217 -30.00 -29.17 -60.51
N SER A 218 -29.07 -29.15 -61.47
CA SER A 218 -28.51 -28.19 -62.44
C SER A 218 -29.38 -27.63 -63.61
N THR A 219 -29.11 -26.35 -63.94
CA THR A 219 -28.84 -25.67 -65.26
C THR A 219 -29.49 -26.15 -66.57
N THR A 220 -30.13 -25.21 -67.34
CA THR A 220 -29.76 -24.72 -68.71
C THR A 220 -30.91 -24.05 -69.52
N SER A 221 -30.55 -22.96 -70.25
CA SER A 221 -31.04 -22.40 -71.55
C SER A 221 -32.20 -21.37 -71.69
N VAL A 222 -31.81 -20.07 -71.83
CA VAL A 222 -32.03 -18.99 -72.86
C VAL A 222 -33.45 -18.56 -73.38
N PRO A 223 -33.65 -17.34 -74.02
CA PRO A 223 -34.42 -16.16 -73.53
C PRO A 223 -35.63 -15.79 -74.46
N PRO A 224 -36.38 -14.64 -74.37
CA PRO A 224 -35.88 -13.29 -74.79
C PRO A 224 -36.61 -12.00 -74.24
N LYS A 225 -35.99 -10.85 -74.54
CA LYS A 225 -36.48 -9.46 -74.73
C LYS A 225 -36.40 -8.44 -73.57
N GLU A 226 -35.64 -7.39 -73.91
CA GLU A 226 -35.37 -6.14 -73.20
C GLU A 226 -36.60 -5.23 -73.17
N ASP A 227 -36.83 -4.59 -72.02
CA ASP A 227 -37.60 -3.35 -71.92
C ASP A 227 -36.82 -2.40 -70.99
N THR A 228 -36.01 -1.52 -71.59
CA THR A 228 -35.00 -0.69 -70.91
C THR A 228 -35.56 0.61 -70.30
N SER A 229 -36.88 0.83 -70.35
CA SER A 229 -37.51 2.06 -69.85
C SER A 229 -38.08 1.95 -68.42
N GLU A 230 -38.43 0.76 -67.93
CA GLU A 230 -39.10 0.59 -66.63
C GLU A 230 -38.11 0.32 -65.48
N LYS A 231 -36.95 -0.26 -65.80
CA LYS A 231 -35.87 -0.54 -64.83
C LYS A 231 -35.20 0.73 -64.29
N ALA A 232 -35.04 1.76 -65.13
CA ALA A 232 -34.39 3.02 -64.73
C ALA A 232 -35.25 3.84 -63.74
N ALA A 233 -36.59 3.80 -63.87
CA ALA A 233 -37.49 4.51 -62.96
C ALA A 233 -37.63 3.79 -61.60
N ALA A 234 -37.63 2.45 -61.60
CA ALA A 234 -37.66 1.65 -60.37
C ALA A 234 -36.35 1.73 -59.58
N GLU A 235 -35.20 1.81 -60.26
CA GLU A 235 -33.89 1.92 -59.64
C GLU A 235 -33.65 3.32 -59.04
N ALA A 236 -34.12 4.38 -59.70
CA ALA A 236 -34.07 5.75 -59.16
C ALA A 236 -34.94 5.91 -57.89
N LYS A 237 -36.12 5.28 -57.85
CA LYS A 237 -37.02 5.34 -56.69
C LYS A 237 -36.46 4.55 -55.49
N ARG A 238 -35.86 3.38 -55.72
CA ARG A 238 -35.19 2.59 -54.68
C ARG A 238 -33.98 3.31 -54.09
N LYS A 239 -33.18 3.97 -54.94
CA LYS A 239 -32.01 4.73 -54.49
C LYS A 239 -32.38 5.94 -53.63
N ALA A 240 -33.49 6.62 -53.95
CA ALA A 240 -34.01 7.72 -53.14
C ALA A 240 -34.61 7.26 -51.80
N GLU A 241 -35.23 6.09 -51.76
CA GLU A 241 -35.81 5.51 -50.54
C GLU A 241 -34.72 4.97 -49.58
N GLU A 242 -33.66 4.39 -50.13
CA GLU A 242 -32.48 3.94 -49.36
C GLU A 242 -31.68 5.12 -48.78
N GLU A 243 -31.53 6.21 -49.52
CA GLU A 243 -30.87 7.43 -49.05
C GLU A 243 -31.70 8.15 -47.96
N ALA A 244 -33.02 8.15 -48.08
CA ALA A 244 -33.92 8.65 -47.04
C ALA A 244 -33.88 7.79 -45.76
N ALA A 245 -33.86 6.47 -45.89
CA ALA A 245 -33.74 5.54 -44.75
C ALA A 245 -32.38 5.66 -44.05
N ALA A 246 -31.29 5.84 -44.81
CA ALA A 246 -29.95 6.05 -44.26
C ALA A 246 -29.84 7.40 -43.52
N ALA A 247 -30.49 8.45 -44.04
CA ALA A 247 -30.53 9.76 -43.38
C ALA A 247 -31.34 9.74 -42.08
N GLU A 248 -32.45 9.00 -42.04
CA GLU A 248 -33.26 8.83 -40.82
C GLU A 248 -32.54 7.99 -39.76
N ALA A 249 -31.86 6.91 -40.17
CA ALA A 249 -31.05 6.09 -39.27
C ALA A 249 -29.89 6.89 -38.64
N LYS A 250 -29.21 7.73 -39.44
CA LYS A 250 -28.14 8.58 -38.95
C LYS A 250 -28.63 9.63 -37.94
N ARG A 251 -29.80 10.23 -38.19
CA ARG A 251 -30.44 11.17 -37.24
C ARG A 251 -30.82 10.52 -35.92
N LYS A 252 -31.38 9.31 -35.95
CA LYS A 252 -31.73 8.57 -34.72
C LYS A 252 -30.49 8.19 -33.91
N ALA A 253 -29.40 7.78 -34.57
CA ALA A 253 -28.14 7.46 -33.90
C ALA A 253 -27.51 8.71 -33.23
N GLU A 254 -27.53 9.85 -33.91
CA GLU A 254 -26.99 11.12 -33.39
C GLU A 254 -27.82 11.67 -32.21
N GLU A 255 -29.15 11.48 -32.24
CA GLU A 255 -30.05 11.84 -31.13
C GLU A 255 -29.85 10.93 -29.90
N GLU A 256 -29.63 9.63 -30.11
CA GLU A 256 -29.36 8.66 -29.04
C GLU A 256 -27.99 8.88 -28.40
N GLU A 257 -26.97 9.21 -29.19
CA GLU A 257 -25.63 9.57 -28.70
C GLU A 257 -25.67 10.87 -27.88
N ALA A 258 -26.38 11.90 -28.36
CA ALA A 258 -26.57 13.15 -27.63
C ALA A 258 -27.33 12.94 -26.30
N ALA A 259 -28.33 12.07 -26.27
CA ALA A 259 -29.06 11.72 -25.06
C ALA A 259 -28.19 10.96 -24.04
N MET A 260 -27.35 10.03 -24.51
CA MET A 260 -26.40 9.31 -23.66
C MET A 260 -25.33 10.25 -23.09
N GLU A 261 -24.80 11.18 -23.89
CA GLU A 261 -23.81 12.14 -23.40
C GLU A 261 -24.40 13.12 -22.38
N ALA A 262 -25.64 13.56 -22.59
CA ALA A 262 -26.37 14.39 -21.62
C ALA A 262 -26.60 13.65 -20.29
N LYS A 263 -26.97 12.37 -20.34
CA LYS A 263 -27.13 11.53 -19.14
C LYS A 263 -25.81 11.32 -18.39
N ARG A 264 -24.71 11.06 -19.11
CA ARG A 264 -23.37 10.88 -18.52
C ARG A 264 -22.87 12.15 -17.83
N LYS A 265 -23.07 13.33 -18.46
CA LYS A 265 -22.71 14.62 -17.85
C LYS A 265 -23.54 14.93 -16.60
N ALA A 266 -24.83 14.57 -16.60
CA ALA A 266 -25.68 14.72 -15.43
C ALA A 266 -25.21 13.82 -14.27
N GLU A 267 -24.90 12.55 -14.54
CA GLU A 267 -24.41 11.60 -13.55
C GLU A 267 -23.04 11.99 -12.97
N GLU A 268 -22.12 12.46 -13.82
CA GLU A 268 -20.80 12.96 -13.39
C GLU A 268 -20.92 14.19 -12.49
N SER A 269 -21.83 15.12 -12.83
CA SER A 269 -22.07 16.31 -12.00
C SER A 269 -22.68 15.96 -10.63
N ALA A 270 -23.60 14.99 -10.57
CA ALA A 270 -24.19 14.51 -9.33
C ALA A 270 -23.17 13.78 -8.44
N ALA A 271 -22.29 12.97 -9.03
CA ALA A 271 -21.21 12.30 -8.31
C ALA A 271 -20.17 13.29 -7.75
N ALA A 272 -19.83 14.34 -8.51
CA ALA A 272 -18.93 15.40 -8.06
C ALA A 272 -19.52 16.21 -6.90
N GLU A 273 -20.83 16.49 -6.93
CA GLU A 273 -21.52 17.18 -5.84
C GLU A 273 -21.60 16.33 -4.57
N ALA A 274 -21.92 15.04 -4.70
CA ALA A 274 -21.93 14.10 -3.58
C ALA A 274 -20.54 13.99 -2.91
N LYS A 275 -19.46 13.92 -3.70
CA LYS A 275 -18.09 13.90 -3.18
C LYS A 275 -17.73 15.18 -2.43
N ARG A 276 -18.11 16.35 -2.96
CA ARG A 276 -17.89 17.65 -2.27
C ARG A 276 -18.66 17.75 -0.97
N GLN A 277 -19.86 17.20 -0.91
CA GLN A 277 -20.67 17.20 0.31
C GLN A 277 -20.06 16.28 1.37
N ALA A 278 -19.65 15.06 0.99
CA ALA A 278 -18.97 14.13 1.89
C ALA A 278 -17.65 14.69 2.43
N GLU A 279 -16.87 15.40 1.59
CA GLU A 279 -15.62 16.04 2.02
C GLU A 279 -15.89 17.19 3.02
N LYS A 280 -16.92 18.00 2.80
CA LYS A 280 -17.33 19.04 3.75
C LYS A 280 -17.78 18.46 5.09
N GLU A 281 -18.56 17.39 5.08
CA GLU A 281 -19.02 16.70 6.28
C GLU A 281 -17.85 16.05 7.04
N ALA A 282 -16.90 15.44 6.34
CA ALA A 282 -15.67 14.91 6.93
C ALA A 282 -14.79 16.01 7.56
N GLN A 283 -14.66 17.17 6.89
CA GLN A 283 -13.92 18.31 7.43
C GLN A 283 -14.63 18.96 8.64
N GLU A 284 -15.96 18.99 8.66
CA GLU A 284 -16.74 19.48 9.79
C GLU A 284 -16.68 18.51 10.99
N ALA A 285 -16.74 17.20 10.73
CA ALA A 285 -16.53 16.16 11.75
C ALA A 285 -15.11 16.22 12.33
N ALA A 286 -14.08 16.41 11.49
CA ALA A 286 -12.69 16.57 11.93
C ALA A 286 -12.47 17.86 12.75
N LYS A 287 -13.25 18.92 12.53
CA LYS A 287 -13.20 20.13 13.37
C LYS A 287 -13.87 19.95 14.74
N LYS A 288 -14.92 19.14 14.84
CA LYS A 288 -15.61 18.84 16.12
C LYS A 288 -14.80 17.95 17.08
N GLN A 289 -13.75 17.28 16.61
CA GLN A 289 -12.88 16.42 17.44
C GLN A 289 -11.59 17.10 17.95
N LYS A 290 -11.37 18.40 17.69
CA LYS A 290 -10.13 19.11 18.06
C LYS A 290 -10.10 19.69 19.49
N THR A 291 -11.05 19.37 20.36
CA THR A 291 -10.94 19.73 21.77
C THR A 291 -10.04 18.71 22.49
N PRO A 292 -8.88 19.12 23.03
CA PRO A 292 -8.07 18.24 23.85
C PRO A 292 -8.93 17.78 25.03
N THR A 293 -9.16 16.46 25.11
CA THR A 293 -9.88 15.88 26.26
C THR A 293 -8.92 15.93 27.44
N VAL A 294 -9.16 16.86 28.37
CA VAL A 294 -8.36 16.99 29.59
C VAL A 294 -8.93 16.02 30.62
N ASN A 295 -8.10 15.11 31.10
CA ASN A 295 -8.44 14.18 32.17
C ASN A 295 -8.51 14.92 33.52
N ALA A 296 -9.15 14.31 34.53
CA ALA A 296 -9.33 14.92 35.85
C ALA A 296 -8.01 15.21 36.60
N ASP A 297 -6.91 14.58 36.20
CA ASP A 297 -5.55 14.80 36.72
C ASP A 297 -4.80 15.94 36.00
N GLY A 298 -5.48 16.65 35.09
CA GLY A 298 -4.91 17.73 34.29
C GLY A 298 -4.07 17.25 33.10
N SER A 299 -4.02 15.94 32.83
CA SER A 299 -3.34 15.41 31.65
C SER A 299 -4.18 15.62 30.38
N VAL A 300 -3.51 15.91 29.26
CA VAL A 300 -4.16 16.05 27.95
C VAL A 300 -4.09 14.72 27.22
N ARG A 301 -5.24 14.14 26.90
CA ARG A 301 -5.30 12.94 26.08
C ARG A 301 -5.01 13.28 24.61
N TYR A 302 -4.00 12.63 24.05
CA TYR A 302 -3.52 12.85 22.70
C TYR A 302 -3.48 11.54 21.91
N LYS A 303 -3.96 11.56 20.66
CA LYS A 303 -3.86 10.42 19.72
C LYS A 303 -2.59 10.57 18.91
N ILE A 304 -1.65 9.64 19.07
CA ILE A 304 -0.36 9.63 18.36
C ILE A 304 -0.63 9.55 16.86
N LYS A 305 0.00 10.42 16.08
CA LYS A 305 -0.02 10.39 14.62
C LYS A 305 1.27 9.78 14.09
N TRP A 306 1.24 9.33 12.85
CA TRP A 306 2.44 8.85 12.19
C TRP A 306 3.49 9.97 12.11
N GLY A 307 4.74 9.63 12.44
CA GLY A 307 5.85 10.59 12.51
C GLY A 307 5.97 11.34 13.84
N ASP A 308 4.99 11.26 14.75
CA ASP A 308 5.13 11.86 16.08
C ASP A 308 6.20 11.11 16.88
N THR A 309 7.04 11.86 17.58
CA THR A 309 7.95 11.32 18.60
C THR A 309 7.59 11.88 19.97
N LEU A 310 7.98 11.19 21.05
CA LEU A 310 7.80 11.75 22.39
C LEU A 310 8.57 13.06 22.58
N TRP A 311 9.65 13.25 21.84
CA TRP A 311 10.46 14.47 21.80
C TRP A 311 9.65 15.64 21.23
N ASP A 312 9.05 15.46 20.06
CA ASP A 312 8.25 16.50 19.38
C ASP A 312 6.96 16.82 20.14
N LEU A 313 6.35 15.81 20.76
CA LEU A 313 5.20 16.01 21.64
C LEU A 313 5.60 16.78 22.90
N SER A 314 6.74 16.48 23.50
CA SER A 314 7.26 17.25 24.63
C SER A 314 7.51 18.72 24.24
N GLU A 315 8.12 18.95 23.08
CA GLU A 315 8.34 20.31 22.56
C GLU A 315 7.02 21.05 22.31
N SER A 316 6.06 20.39 21.68
CA SER A 316 4.77 20.98 21.34
C SER A 316 3.96 21.39 22.58
N PHE A 317 3.89 20.49 23.59
CA PHE A 317 3.05 20.66 24.78
C PHE A 317 3.75 21.40 25.92
N TYR A 318 5.06 21.19 26.13
CA TYR A 318 5.80 21.81 27.23
C TYR A 318 6.75 22.94 26.81
N LYS A 319 6.87 23.20 25.50
CA LYS A 319 7.86 24.13 24.92
C LYS A 319 9.30 23.76 25.24
N THR A 320 9.53 22.47 25.48
CA THR A 320 10.85 21.89 25.72
C THR A 320 10.86 20.44 25.29
N PRO A 321 11.84 19.99 24.51
CA PRO A 321 11.91 18.60 24.09
C PRO A 321 12.31 17.65 25.22
N TRP A 322 13.01 18.16 26.25
CA TRP A 322 13.66 17.36 27.30
C TRP A 322 12.70 16.65 28.26
N LEU A 323 11.42 17.00 28.25
CA LEU A 323 10.39 16.40 29.10
C LEU A 323 9.70 15.18 28.48
N TYR A 324 10.19 14.68 27.34
CA TYR A 324 9.66 13.45 26.72
C TYR A 324 9.72 12.24 27.66
N LYS A 325 10.75 12.15 28.52
CA LYS A 325 10.88 11.10 29.54
C LYS A 325 9.73 11.16 30.57
N LYS A 326 9.22 12.36 30.87
CA LYS A 326 8.06 12.54 31.75
C LYS A 326 6.81 11.90 31.13
N ILE A 327 6.59 12.13 29.84
CA ILE A 327 5.49 11.54 29.07
C ILE A 327 5.63 10.01 29.04
N ALA A 328 6.83 9.50 28.74
CA ALA A 328 7.12 8.07 28.71
C ALA A 328 6.82 7.39 30.05
N ASN A 329 7.31 7.97 31.15
CA ASN A 329 7.13 7.44 32.50
C ASN A 329 5.66 7.45 32.93
N HIS A 330 4.92 8.53 32.65
CA HIS A 330 3.50 8.64 32.99
C HIS A 330 2.66 7.56 32.27
N ASN A 331 2.96 7.30 30.99
CA ASN A 331 2.26 6.31 30.17
C ASN A 331 2.85 4.89 30.27
N LYS A 332 3.86 4.67 31.14
CA LYS A 332 4.52 3.37 31.34
C LYS A 332 5.14 2.80 30.04
N ILE A 333 5.61 3.68 29.17
CA ILE A 333 6.25 3.32 27.90
C ILE A 333 7.67 2.83 28.20
N LYS A 334 7.92 1.54 27.94
CA LYS A 334 9.21 0.89 28.22
C LYS A 334 10.33 1.41 27.32
N ASN A 335 10.03 1.63 26.04
CA ASN A 335 10.98 2.17 25.06
C ASN A 335 10.46 3.53 24.56
N PRO A 336 11.03 4.65 25.03
CA PRO A 336 10.61 5.99 24.61
C PRO A 336 10.76 6.26 23.11
N ASN A 337 11.61 5.50 22.41
CA ASN A 337 11.83 5.62 20.97
C ASN A 337 10.84 4.79 20.13
N LEU A 338 9.93 4.04 20.78
CA LEU A 338 8.94 3.22 20.10
C LEU A 338 7.55 3.54 20.65
N ILE A 339 6.83 4.40 19.93
CA ILE A 339 5.42 4.69 20.16
C ILE A 339 4.63 4.33 18.90
N ILE A 340 3.40 3.84 19.09
CA ILE A 340 2.58 3.29 18.00
C ILE A 340 1.56 4.36 17.61
N SER A 341 1.54 4.72 16.33
CA SER A 341 0.52 5.62 15.77
C SER A 341 -0.89 5.09 15.99
N GLY A 342 -1.86 5.99 16.06
CA GLY A 342 -3.27 5.68 16.35
C GLY A 342 -3.57 5.40 17.82
N THR A 343 -2.55 5.17 18.66
CA THR A 343 -2.71 4.92 20.10
C THR A 343 -2.91 6.23 20.86
N TYR A 344 -3.71 6.21 21.93
CA TYR A 344 -3.87 7.34 22.84
C TYR A 344 -2.82 7.31 23.95
N ILE A 345 -2.23 8.46 24.24
CA ILE A 345 -1.37 8.70 25.40
C ILE A 345 -1.87 9.92 26.17
N ASP A 346 -1.60 9.94 27.46
CA ASP A 346 -1.95 11.05 28.34
C ASP A 346 -0.69 11.91 28.59
N ILE A 347 -0.75 13.19 28.21
CA ILE A 347 0.36 14.13 28.36
C ILE A 347 0.17 14.86 29.70
N PRO A 348 0.95 14.54 30.75
CA PRO A 348 0.75 15.14 32.08
C PRO A 348 1.00 16.67 32.05
N PRO A 349 0.52 17.46 33.01
CA PRO A 349 0.90 18.87 33.11
C PRO A 349 2.40 19.04 33.37
N LYS A 350 2.95 20.24 33.09
CA LYS A 350 4.39 20.54 33.21
C LYS A 350 4.95 20.29 34.60
#